data_AF-A0A7W1FDT2-F1
#
_entry.id   AF-A0A7W1FDT2-F1
#
_cell.length_a   1.000
_cell.length_b   1.000
_cell.length_c   1.000
_cell.angle_alpha   90.00
_cell.angle_beta   90.00
_cell.angle_gamma   90.00
#
_symmetry.space_group_name_H-M   'P 1'
#
loop_
_entity.id
_entity.type
_entity.pdbx_description
1 polymer ?
#
loop_
_entity_poly.entity_id
_entity_poly.type
_entity_poly.pdbx_seq_one_letter_code
_entity_poly.pdbx_strand_id
1 'polypeptide(L)'
;MKSQKSFLYPRAFLSVFICIHLWTNSLSVFSAPQQKFRPSEKAYKWADKQIKKMSVDERIGQLIHVGINARFQNQDSAEFKELKRQVVENKVGGIIVFVGGVYETVHLMNRMQELAEMPLLISSDFETGVAMRFEDTTNFPWNMAIAATGNPEYARREGIIAARESRTLGVQWALAPTVDVNNNAENPVINVRSYGENPADVSRFAVAFAQGLQSGNVLATAKHFPGHGDTAVDSHRGLPIINFSRNRFDQIEFAPFKSVIDAGIGSVMISHIS
;
A
#
# COMPACT_ATOMS: atom_id res chain seq x y z
N MET A 1 11.60 87.01 -18.86
CA MET A 1 12.84 87.80 -19.01
C MET A 1 13.99 87.00 -18.38
N LYS A 2 14.96 86.55 -19.22
CA LYS A 2 16.29 85.94 -18.88
C LYS A 2 16.28 84.61 -18.10
N SER A 3 17.12 83.61 -18.36
CA SER A 3 18.07 83.29 -19.43
C SER A 3 18.53 81.83 -19.22
N GLN A 4 18.76 81.11 -20.32
CA GLN A 4 19.47 79.82 -20.37
C GLN A 4 20.80 79.84 -19.60
N LYS A 5 21.17 78.70 -19.00
CA LYS A 5 22.55 78.18 -19.04
C LYS A 5 22.54 76.64 -19.10
N SER A 6 23.05 76.13 -20.21
CA SER A 6 23.49 74.77 -20.46
C SER A 6 24.80 74.47 -19.73
N PHE A 7 24.99 73.25 -19.20
CA PHE A 7 26.33 72.69 -19.01
C PHE A 7 26.32 71.14 -19.05
N LEU A 8 27.02 70.62 -20.07
CA LEU A 8 27.77 69.36 -20.25
C LEU A 8 27.41 68.08 -19.46
N TYR A 9 27.11 67.00 -20.21
CA TYR A 9 27.44 65.59 -19.92
C TYR A 9 28.97 65.34 -20.11
N PRO A 10 29.60 64.16 -19.81
CA PRO A 10 29.05 62.84 -19.46
C PRO A 10 29.82 62.06 -18.35
N ARG A 11 29.30 60.89 -17.92
CA ARG A 11 30.10 59.65 -17.80
C ARG A 11 29.19 58.43 -17.61
N ALA A 12 29.34 57.51 -18.55
CA ALA A 12 28.65 56.23 -18.63
C ALA A 12 29.08 55.28 -17.50
N PHE A 13 28.12 54.60 -16.88
CA PHE A 13 28.36 53.32 -16.21
C PHE A 13 27.63 52.25 -17.02
N LEU A 14 28.42 51.43 -17.71
CA LEU A 14 27.99 50.27 -18.45
C LEU A 14 27.81 49.11 -17.44
N SER A 15 26.57 48.79 -17.08
CA SER A 15 26.26 47.60 -16.29
C SER A 15 26.27 46.38 -17.20
N VAL A 16 27.31 45.55 -17.09
CA VAL A 16 27.40 44.24 -17.74
C VAL A 16 26.49 43.26 -16.99
N PHE A 17 25.38 42.85 -17.61
CA PHE A 17 24.58 41.71 -17.17
C PHE A 17 25.27 40.42 -17.63
N ILE A 18 25.80 39.65 -16.68
CA ILE A 18 26.28 38.28 -16.92
C ILE A 18 25.07 37.35 -16.88
N CYS A 19 24.60 36.91 -18.05
CA CYS A 19 23.65 35.81 -18.18
C CYS A 19 24.38 34.49 -17.90
N ILE A 20 24.19 33.93 -16.71
CA ILE A 20 24.62 32.56 -16.41
C ILE A 20 23.58 31.59 -17.00
N HIS A 21 23.90 30.97 -18.13
CA HIS A 21 23.16 29.82 -18.62
C HIS A 21 23.47 28.59 -17.76
N LEU A 22 22.57 28.29 -16.83
CA LEU A 22 22.57 27.00 -16.12
C LEU A 22 22.10 25.92 -17.09
N TRP A 23 23.05 25.12 -17.58
CA TRP A 23 22.78 23.82 -18.18
C TRP A 23 22.04 22.94 -17.17
N THR A 24 20.77 22.66 -17.41
CA THR A 24 20.04 21.61 -16.68
C THR A 24 20.56 20.26 -17.15
N ASN A 25 21.50 19.69 -16.40
CA ASN A 25 21.78 18.27 -16.47
C ASN A 25 20.50 17.53 -16.05
N SER A 26 19.80 16.98 -17.03
CA SER A 26 18.81 15.92 -16.81
C SER A 26 19.55 14.73 -16.18
N LEU A 27 19.59 14.71 -14.85
CA LEU A 27 19.93 13.52 -14.08
C LEU A 27 18.84 12.49 -14.39
N SER A 28 19.11 11.64 -15.37
CA SER A 28 18.49 10.34 -15.46
C SER A 28 18.75 9.64 -14.13
N VAL A 29 17.73 9.64 -13.27
CA VAL A 29 17.69 8.79 -12.08
C VAL A 29 17.66 7.37 -12.62
N PHE A 30 18.83 6.80 -12.83
CA PHE A 30 18.98 5.36 -12.99
C PHE A 30 18.47 4.76 -11.68
N SER A 31 17.21 4.31 -11.70
CA SER A 31 16.63 3.48 -10.65
C SER A 31 17.56 2.28 -10.49
N ALA A 32 18.32 2.23 -9.39
CA ALA A 32 18.99 1.01 -8.99
C ALA A 32 17.95 -0.13 -9.02
N PRO A 33 18.33 -1.35 -9.43
CA PRO A 33 17.40 -2.48 -9.40
C PRO A 33 16.86 -2.62 -7.99
N GLN A 34 15.57 -2.33 -7.83
CA GLN A 34 14.95 -2.25 -6.52
C GLN A 34 14.96 -3.65 -5.90
N GLN A 35 15.56 -3.75 -4.72
CA GLN A 35 15.73 -5.03 -4.04
C GLN A 35 14.35 -5.67 -3.84
N LYS A 36 14.16 -6.88 -4.38
CA LYS A 36 12.92 -7.64 -4.17
C LYS A 36 12.66 -7.74 -2.67
N PHE A 37 11.41 -7.49 -2.25
CA PHE A 37 11.02 -7.58 -0.85
C PHE A 37 11.07 -9.04 -0.41
N ARG A 38 12.23 -9.49 0.06
CA ARG A 38 12.51 -10.86 0.47
C ARG A 38 13.18 -10.86 1.82
N PRO A 39 12.79 -11.75 2.75
CA PRO A 39 13.52 -11.94 3.99
C PRO A 39 14.98 -12.28 3.72
N SER A 40 15.88 -11.73 4.54
CA SER A 40 17.30 -12.12 4.50
C SER A 40 17.49 -13.53 5.07
N GLU A 41 18.62 -14.17 4.74
CA GLU A 41 19.04 -15.43 5.38
C GLU A 41 19.04 -15.36 6.91
N LYS A 42 19.43 -14.20 7.47
CA LYS A 42 19.37 -13.97 8.92
C LYS A 42 17.93 -13.98 9.44
N ALA A 43 17.00 -13.41 8.69
CA ALA A 43 15.58 -13.39 9.04
C ALA A 43 14.99 -14.80 9.00
N TYR A 44 15.29 -15.61 7.97
CA TYR A 44 14.86 -17.02 7.91
C TYR A 44 15.40 -17.83 9.09
N LYS A 45 16.70 -17.75 9.39
CA LYS A 45 17.29 -18.44 10.54
C LYS A 45 16.67 -18.02 11.88
N TRP A 46 16.34 -16.73 12.02
CA TRP A 46 15.63 -16.24 13.20
C TRP A 46 14.22 -16.83 13.27
N ALA A 47 13.46 -16.81 12.18
CA ALA A 47 12.09 -17.35 12.12
C ALA A 47 12.06 -18.84 12.46
N ASP A 48 12.96 -19.64 11.87
CA ASP A 48 13.11 -21.07 12.18
C ASP A 48 13.38 -21.32 13.66
N LYS A 49 14.20 -20.48 14.28
CA LYS A 49 14.52 -20.57 15.71
C LYS A 49 13.29 -20.24 16.57
N GLN A 50 12.45 -19.28 16.18
CA GLN A 50 11.23 -18.97 16.93
C GLN A 50 10.19 -20.08 16.79
N ILE A 51 9.92 -20.55 15.56
CA ILE A 51 8.94 -21.62 15.31
C ILE A 51 9.28 -22.89 16.09
N LYS A 52 10.58 -23.24 16.19
CA LYS A 52 11.04 -24.40 16.97
C LYS A 52 10.77 -24.29 18.47
N LYS A 53 10.67 -23.08 19.01
CA LYS A 53 10.36 -22.83 20.42
C LYS A 53 8.86 -22.80 20.71
N MET A 54 8.04 -22.56 19.70
CA MET A 54 6.60 -22.48 19.83
C MET A 54 5.98 -23.88 20.00
N SER A 55 5.04 -23.97 20.93
CA SER A 55 4.00 -25.00 21.01
C SER A 55 3.11 -25.00 19.76
N VAL A 56 2.29 -26.03 19.61
CA VAL A 56 1.32 -26.10 18.50
C VAL A 56 0.31 -24.96 18.58
N ASP A 57 -0.21 -24.67 19.78
CA ASP A 57 -1.20 -23.60 19.99
C ASP A 57 -0.63 -22.23 19.63
N GLU A 58 0.62 -21.96 19.99
CA GLU A 58 1.32 -20.74 19.57
C GLU A 58 1.46 -20.64 18.05
N ARG A 59 1.81 -21.73 17.37
CA ARG A 59 1.89 -21.75 15.90
C ARG A 59 0.53 -21.51 15.26
N ILE A 60 -0.54 -22.05 15.84
CA ILE A 60 -1.92 -21.79 15.40
C ILE A 60 -2.26 -20.31 15.59
N GLY A 61 -1.94 -19.74 16.76
CA GLY A 61 -2.11 -18.32 17.04
C GLY A 61 -1.45 -17.43 15.98
N GLN A 62 -0.22 -17.77 15.58
CA GLN A 62 0.51 -17.03 14.55
C GLN A 62 -0.14 -17.05 13.14
N LEU A 63 -1.09 -17.95 12.88
CA LEU A 63 -1.85 -17.99 11.63
C LEU A 63 -3.11 -17.10 11.67
N ILE A 64 -3.46 -16.57 12.84
CA ILE A 64 -4.69 -15.82 13.07
C ILE A 64 -4.39 -14.33 13.17
N HIS A 65 -5.15 -13.53 12.42
CA HIS A 65 -5.21 -12.09 12.56
C HIS A 65 -6.60 -11.68 13.04
N VAL A 66 -6.68 -10.85 14.09
CA VAL A 66 -7.96 -10.39 14.65
C VAL A 66 -8.31 -9.00 14.15
N GLY A 67 -9.58 -8.81 13.80
CA GLY A 67 -10.08 -7.56 13.25
C GLY A 67 -10.62 -6.59 14.28
N ILE A 68 -10.23 -5.32 14.19
CA ILE A 68 -10.70 -4.26 15.08
C ILE A 68 -11.02 -2.97 14.34
N ASN A 69 -11.88 -2.16 14.94
CA ASN A 69 -11.92 -0.72 14.69
C ASN A 69 -11.15 -0.03 15.83
N ALA A 70 -10.12 0.74 15.48
CA ALA A 70 -9.31 1.45 16.46
C ALA A 70 -10.04 2.69 16.96
N ARG A 71 -10.27 2.73 18.26
CA ARG A 71 -10.92 3.83 18.98
C ARG A 71 -10.30 3.92 20.37
N PHE A 72 -10.51 5.04 21.05
CA PHE A 72 -10.16 5.12 22.47
C PHE A 72 -10.94 4.06 23.25
N GLN A 73 -10.23 3.28 24.07
CA GLN A 73 -10.83 2.24 24.90
C GLN A 73 -10.35 2.38 26.33
N ASN A 74 -11.29 2.29 27.27
CA ASN A 74 -10.95 2.09 28.67
C ASN A 74 -10.30 0.70 28.84
N GLN A 75 -9.20 0.61 29.59
CA GLN A 75 -8.52 -0.67 29.82
C GLN A 75 -9.39 -1.70 30.56
N ASP A 76 -10.43 -1.24 31.25
CA ASP A 76 -11.41 -2.10 31.91
C ASP A 76 -12.59 -2.51 31.02
N SER A 77 -12.68 -1.96 29.81
CA SER A 77 -13.73 -2.33 28.84
C SER A 77 -13.62 -3.79 28.42
N ALA A 78 -14.76 -4.39 28.06
CA ALA A 78 -14.81 -5.77 27.58
C ALA A 78 -14.02 -5.91 26.26
N GLU A 79 -14.07 -4.91 25.40
CA GLU A 79 -13.38 -4.87 24.11
C GLU A 79 -11.86 -4.88 24.30
N PHE A 80 -11.33 -4.05 25.21
CA PHE A 80 -9.89 -4.04 25.47
C PHE A 80 -9.43 -5.35 26.09
N LYS A 81 -10.20 -5.89 27.05
CA LYS A 81 -9.90 -7.17 27.71
C LYS A 81 -9.89 -8.31 26.70
N GLU A 82 -10.84 -8.34 25.77
CA GLU A 82 -10.88 -9.36 24.72
C GLU A 82 -9.71 -9.21 23.74
N LEU A 83 -9.41 -8.01 23.26
CA LEU A 83 -8.24 -7.79 22.40
C LEU A 83 -6.93 -8.20 23.09
N LYS A 84 -6.78 -7.82 24.37
CA LYS A 84 -5.65 -8.25 25.20
C LYS A 84 -5.58 -9.77 25.32
N ARG A 85 -6.72 -10.44 25.51
CA ARG A 85 -6.79 -11.91 25.56
C ARG A 85 -6.30 -12.54 24.26
N GLN A 86 -6.72 -12.00 23.11
CA GLN A 86 -6.24 -12.46 21.81
C GLN A 86 -4.71 -12.32 21.67
N VAL A 87 -4.15 -11.19 22.10
CA VAL A 87 -2.70 -10.92 22.01
C VAL A 87 -1.88 -11.75 22.99
N VAL A 88 -2.31 -11.83 24.25
CA VAL A 88 -1.50 -12.41 25.34
C VAL A 88 -1.74 -13.91 25.50
N GLU A 89 -3.00 -14.34 25.48
CA GLU A 89 -3.37 -15.74 25.73
C GLU A 89 -3.38 -16.55 24.43
N ASN A 90 -4.07 -16.06 23.39
CA ASN A 90 -4.13 -16.76 22.10
C ASN A 90 -2.90 -16.51 21.22
N LYS A 91 -2.04 -15.55 21.57
CA LYS A 91 -0.78 -15.23 20.90
C LYS A 91 -0.95 -15.08 19.38
N VAL A 92 -1.97 -14.31 18.99
CA VAL A 92 -2.30 -14.07 17.57
C VAL A 92 -1.11 -13.50 16.81
N GLY A 93 -0.98 -13.85 15.53
CA GLY A 93 0.10 -13.38 14.66
C GLY A 93 -0.02 -11.91 14.28
N GLY A 94 -1.24 -11.36 14.34
CA GLY A 94 -1.45 -9.97 13.97
C GLY A 94 -2.84 -9.43 14.22
N ILE A 95 -3.00 -8.17 13.82
CA ILE A 95 -4.24 -7.40 13.95
C ILE A 95 -4.52 -6.73 12.60
N ILE A 96 -5.76 -6.84 12.12
CA ILE A 96 -6.26 -6.03 11.00
C ILE A 96 -7.05 -4.85 11.56
N VAL A 97 -6.65 -3.63 11.22
CA VAL A 97 -7.35 -2.40 11.58
C VAL A 97 -8.26 -2.01 10.42
N PHE A 98 -9.57 -2.09 10.62
CA PHE A 98 -10.57 -1.78 9.60
C PHE A 98 -10.82 -0.28 9.46
N VAL A 99 -11.03 0.43 10.57
CA VAL A 99 -11.23 1.88 10.60
C VAL A 99 -10.66 2.42 11.91
N GLY A 100 -10.13 3.64 11.92
CA GLY A 100 -9.81 4.32 13.18
C GLY A 100 -9.22 5.72 13.00
N GLY A 101 -9.07 6.44 14.11
CA GLY A 101 -8.31 7.69 14.15
C GLY A 101 -6.80 7.43 14.23
N VAL A 102 -5.98 8.36 13.71
CA VAL A 102 -4.52 8.25 13.72
C VAL A 102 -3.98 8.08 15.14
N TYR A 103 -4.43 8.94 16.06
CA TYR A 103 -3.95 8.98 17.44
C TYR A 103 -4.31 7.71 18.21
N GLU A 104 -5.56 7.28 18.13
CA GLU A 104 -6.10 6.09 18.79
C GLU A 104 -5.40 4.83 18.30
N THR A 105 -5.17 4.73 16.99
CA THR A 105 -4.51 3.59 16.36
C THR A 105 -3.08 3.45 16.85
N VAL A 106 -2.29 4.53 16.81
CA VAL A 106 -0.89 4.50 17.27
C VAL A 106 -0.81 4.07 18.73
N HIS A 107 -1.65 4.64 19.61
CA HIS A 107 -1.64 4.28 21.04
C HIS A 107 -2.06 2.83 21.27
N LEU A 108 -3.14 2.39 20.64
CA LEU A 108 -3.63 1.03 20.81
C LEU A 108 -2.65 0.00 20.26
N MET A 109 -2.07 0.24 19.08
CA MET A 109 -1.10 -0.67 18.47
C MET A 109 0.20 -0.74 19.27
N ASN A 110 0.73 0.39 19.73
CA ASN A 110 1.90 0.38 20.63
C ASN A 110 1.59 -0.41 21.91
N ARG A 111 0.41 -0.21 22.49
CA ARG A 111 0.00 -0.97 23.69
C ARG A 111 -0.11 -2.47 23.42
N MET A 112 -0.63 -2.88 22.26
CA MET A 112 -0.70 -4.31 21.91
C MET A 112 0.69 -4.89 21.63
N GLN A 113 1.59 -4.14 20.99
CA GLN A 113 2.97 -4.56 20.77
C GLN A 113 3.75 -4.72 22.09
N GLU A 114 3.51 -3.87 23.10
CA GLU A 114 4.09 -4.01 24.45
C GLU A 114 3.65 -5.30 25.16
N LEU A 115 2.41 -5.74 24.90
CA LEU A 115 1.82 -6.92 25.55
C LEU A 115 2.17 -8.22 24.81
N ALA A 116 2.52 -8.13 23.53
CA ALA A 116 2.78 -9.30 22.70
C ALA A 116 4.19 -9.87 22.95
N GLU A 117 4.26 -11.19 23.13
CA GLU A 117 5.55 -11.90 23.25
C GLU A 117 6.30 -11.96 21.90
N MET A 118 5.55 -12.14 20.81
CA MET A 118 6.05 -12.06 19.43
C MET A 118 5.51 -10.77 18.79
N PRO A 119 6.33 -9.97 18.08
CA PRO A 119 5.84 -8.76 17.43
C PRO A 119 4.66 -9.04 16.50
N LEU A 120 3.57 -8.30 16.70
CA LEU A 120 2.35 -8.44 15.91
C LEU A 120 2.56 -7.85 14.51
N LEU A 121 2.04 -8.52 13.49
CA LEU A 121 1.94 -7.96 12.16
C LEU A 121 0.63 -7.17 12.02
N ILE A 122 0.73 -5.85 11.87
CA ILE A 122 -0.44 -4.98 11.77
C ILE A 122 -0.76 -4.71 10.31
N SER A 123 -2.01 -4.97 9.91
CA SER A 123 -2.49 -4.81 8.54
C SER A 123 -3.71 -3.90 8.41
N SER A 124 -3.92 -3.34 7.21
CA SER A 124 -5.10 -2.56 6.85
C SER A 124 -5.24 -2.43 5.32
N ASP A 125 -6.43 -2.12 4.81
CA ASP A 125 -6.65 -1.89 3.37
C ASP A 125 -6.29 -0.45 2.98
N PHE A 126 -5.33 -0.29 2.07
CA PHE A 126 -4.85 1.02 1.62
C PHE A 126 -4.91 1.18 0.11
N GLU A 127 -6.05 0.84 -0.50
CA GLU A 127 -6.23 0.94 -1.96
C GLU A 127 -6.27 2.38 -2.48
N THR A 128 -6.58 3.36 -1.63
CA THR A 128 -6.58 4.80 -1.96
C THR A 128 -5.66 5.58 -1.02
N GLY A 129 -4.54 4.95 -0.65
CA GLY A 129 -3.70 5.35 0.46
C GLY A 129 -4.33 5.07 1.83
N VAL A 130 -3.72 5.65 2.87
CA VAL A 130 -4.09 5.39 4.27
C VAL A 130 -5.47 5.95 4.63
N ALA A 131 -5.92 6.98 3.92
CA ALA A 131 -7.22 7.62 4.14
C ALA A 131 -8.42 6.70 3.85
N MET A 132 -8.20 5.57 3.19
CA MET A 132 -9.23 4.55 3.02
C MET A 132 -9.81 4.10 4.38
N ARG A 133 -8.96 4.03 5.42
CA ARG A 133 -9.35 3.55 6.76
C ARG A 133 -9.11 4.54 7.89
N PHE A 134 -8.27 5.56 7.68
CA PHE A 134 -7.87 6.49 8.74
C PHE A 134 -8.15 7.94 8.34
N GLU A 135 -8.98 8.61 9.13
CA GLU A 135 -9.23 10.05 8.98
C GLU A 135 -7.92 10.86 9.15
N ASP A 136 -7.88 12.09 8.64
CA ASP A 136 -6.72 13.00 8.72
C ASP A 136 -5.42 12.50 8.04
N THR A 137 -5.53 11.61 7.06
CA THR A 137 -4.40 11.14 6.24
C THR A 137 -4.58 11.48 4.76
N THR A 138 -3.56 11.25 3.92
CA THR A 138 -3.62 11.63 2.51
C THR A 138 -4.62 10.76 1.75
N ASN A 139 -5.68 11.39 1.22
CA ASN A 139 -6.68 10.70 0.41
C ASN A 139 -6.34 10.78 -1.09
N PHE A 140 -6.20 9.62 -1.72
CA PHE A 140 -5.95 9.51 -3.15
C PHE A 140 -7.23 9.15 -3.93
N PRO A 141 -7.29 9.46 -5.24
CA PRO A 141 -8.32 8.92 -6.10
C PRO A 141 -8.28 7.39 -6.13
N TRP A 142 -9.39 6.75 -6.49
CA TRP A 142 -9.42 5.32 -6.78
C TRP A 142 -8.46 4.93 -7.92
N ASN A 143 -7.98 3.68 -7.88
CA ASN A 143 -7.01 3.10 -8.82
C ASN A 143 -7.33 3.39 -10.30
N MET A 144 -8.60 3.33 -10.70
CA MET A 144 -9.01 3.61 -12.08
C MET A 144 -8.71 5.04 -12.51
N ALA A 145 -8.86 6.02 -11.62
CA ALA A 145 -8.53 7.42 -11.92
C ALA A 145 -7.02 7.65 -12.04
N ILE A 146 -6.22 6.92 -11.25
CA ILE A 146 -4.76 6.95 -11.36
C ILE A 146 -4.34 6.30 -12.68
N ALA A 147 -4.95 5.19 -13.06
CA ALA A 147 -4.70 4.52 -14.33
C ALA A 147 -5.05 5.39 -15.54
N ALA A 148 -6.13 6.17 -15.46
CA ALA A 148 -6.56 7.09 -16.51
C ALA A 148 -5.51 8.16 -16.87
N THR A 149 -4.51 8.38 -16.02
CA THR A 149 -3.36 9.24 -16.35
C THR A 149 -2.40 8.64 -17.39
N GLY A 150 -2.47 7.32 -17.63
CA GLY A 150 -1.53 6.58 -18.47
C GLY A 150 -0.12 6.43 -17.90
N ASN A 151 0.14 6.97 -16.70
CA ASN A 151 1.49 7.02 -16.11
C ASN A 151 1.57 6.24 -14.77
N PRO A 152 2.13 5.01 -14.78
CA PRO A 152 2.33 4.19 -13.58
C PRO A 152 3.18 4.84 -12.49
N GLU A 153 3.97 5.86 -12.82
CA GLU A 153 4.76 6.62 -11.86
C GLU A 153 3.89 7.27 -10.77
N TYR A 154 2.65 7.66 -11.09
CA TYR A 154 1.75 8.21 -10.08
C TYR A 154 1.31 7.15 -9.05
N ALA A 155 1.06 5.92 -9.49
CA ALA A 155 0.78 4.80 -8.59
C ALA A 155 2.01 4.46 -7.71
N ARG A 156 3.23 4.54 -8.26
CA ARG A 156 4.46 4.40 -7.46
C ARG A 156 4.57 5.47 -6.37
N ARG A 157 4.29 6.74 -6.72
CA ARG A 157 4.34 7.85 -5.77
C ARG A 157 3.28 7.74 -4.68
N GLU A 158 2.07 7.32 -5.04
CA GLU A 158 1.02 6.96 -4.09
C GLU A 158 1.52 5.90 -3.11
N GLY A 159 2.05 4.78 -3.62
CA GLY A 159 2.59 3.71 -2.78
C GLY A 159 3.68 4.18 -1.82
N ILE A 160 4.56 5.10 -2.24
CA ILE A 160 5.60 5.68 -1.36
C ILE A 160 5.00 6.51 -0.23
N ILE A 161 4.00 7.35 -0.55
CA ILE A 161 3.33 8.20 0.44
C ILE A 161 2.55 7.31 1.41
N ALA A 162 1.77 6.36 0.89
CA ALA A 162 1.02 5.39 1.68
C ALA A 162 1.96 4.59 2.60
N ALA A 163 3.14 4.18 2.14
CA ALA A 163 4.11 3.48 2.98
C ALA A 163 4.58 4.35 4.15
N ARG A 164 4.91 5.62 3.89
CA ARG A 164 5.36 6.55 4.93
C ARG A 164 4.29 6.72 6.01
N GLU A 165 3.05 6.97 5.62
CA GLU A 165 1.93 7.12 6.55
C GLU A 165 1.63 5.82 7.30
N SER A 166 1.65 4.67 6.60
CA SER A 166 1.46 3.34 7.21
C SER A 166 2.48 3.08 8.32
N ARG A 167 3.77 3.36 8.06
CA ARG A 167 4.84 3.18 9.04
C ARG A 167 4.67 4.10 10.24
N THR A 168 4.19 5.32 10.06
CA THR A 168 3.88 6.25 11.15
C THR A 168 2.74 5.74 12.04
N LEU A 169 1.75 5.07 11.47
CA LEU A 169 0.65 4.44 12.22
C LEU A 169 1.03 3.12 12.91
N GLY A 170 2.21 2.57 12.60
CA GLY A 170 2.60 1.24 13.05
C GLY A 170 1.97 0.10 12.23
N VAL A 171 1.50 0.38 11.01
CA VAL A 171 1.01 -0.61 10.05
C VAL A 171 2.16 -1.05 9.14
N GLN A 172 2.48 -2.35 9.13
CA GLN A 172 3.57 -2.92 8.32
C GLN A 172 3.06 -3.70 7.11
N TRP A 173 1.75 -3.95 7.01
CA TRP A 173 1.17 -4.77 5.96
C TRP A 173 -0.04 -4.10 5.30
N ALA A 174 0.15 -3.55 4.11
CA ALA A 174 -0.93 -3.00 3.31
C ALA A 174 -1.61 -4.12 2.51
N LEU A 175 -2.94 -4.20 2.63
CA LEU A 175 -3.78 -5.10 1.85
C LEU A 175 -4.10 -4.46 0.49
N ALA A 176 -3.06 -4.11 -0.26
CA ALA A 176 -3.12 -3.46 -1.58
C ALA A 176 -1.81 -3.77 -2.35
N PRO A 177 -1.80 -3.76 -3.69
CA PRO A 177 -2.85 -3.30 -4.61
C PRO A 177 -3.92 -4.34 -4.97
N THR A 178 -5.07 -3.83 -5.40
CA THR A 178 -6.03 -4.61 -6.19
C THR A 178 -5.44 -4.88 -7.58
N VAL A 179 -5.38 -6.15 -7.97
CA VAL A 179 -4.87 -6.62 -9.26
C VAL A 179 -5.94 -7.29 -10.12
N ASP A 180 -7.20 -7.18 -9.70
CA ASP A 180 -8.35 -7.66 -10.46
C ASP A 180 -8.52 -6.87 -11.75
N VAL A 181 -8.77 -7.57 -12.86
CA VAL A 181 -9.03 -6.95 -14.18
C VAL A 181 -10.52 -6.70 -14.32
N ASN A 182 -10.98 -5.45 -14.20
CA ASN A 182 -12.40 -5.10 -14.19
C ASN A 182 -12.99 -5.05 -15.61
N ASN A 183 -13.05 -6.21 -16.25
CA ASN A 183 -13.57 -6.41 -17.61
C ASN A 183 -15.07 -6.76 -17.65
N ASN A 184 -15.73 -6.81 -16.48
CA ASN A 184 -17.18 -6.87 -16.37
C ASN A 184 -17.72 -5.56 -15.80
N ALA A 185 -18.47 -4.82 -16.62
CA ALA A 185 -19.03 -3.53 -16.24
C ALA A 185 -20.12 -3.63 -15.15
N GLU A 186 -20.72 -4.82 -14.97
CA GLU A 186 -21.72 -5.09 -13.94
C GLU A 186 -21.10 -5.47 -12.59
N ASN A 187 -19.77 -5.56 -12.50
CA ASN A 187 -19.08 -5.93 -11.27
C ASN A 187 -19.36 -4.90 -10.16
N PRO A 188 -20.05 -5.29 -9.08
CA PRO A 188 -20.50 -4.36 -8.04
C PRO A 188 -19.43 -4.07 -7.00
N VAL A 189 -18.34 -4.85 -6.95
CA VAL A 189 -17.38 -4.87 -5.85
C VAL A 189 -15.99 -4.40 -6.24
N ILE A 190 -15.53 -4.64 -7.48
CA ILE A 190 -14.24 -4.16 -7.97
C ILE A 190 -14.39 -2.76 -8.57
N ASN A 191 -15.03 -2.62 -9.73
CA ASN A 191 -15.35 -1.32 -10.32
C ASN A 191 -14.10 -0.38 -10.33
N VAL A 192 -14.20 0.85 -9.83
CA VAL A 192 -13.10 1.84 -9.75
C VAL A 192 -11.91 1.41 -8.90
N ARG A 193 -12.02 0.34 -8.09
CA ARG A 193 -10.90 -0.22 -7.31
C ARG A 193 -9.87 -0.91 -8.18
N SER A 194 -10.21 -1.31 -9.40
CA SER A 194 -9.23 -1.82 -10.35
C SER A 194 -8.52 -0.67 -11.06
N TYR A 195 -7.30 -0.92 -11.53
CA TYR A 195 -6.61 -0.05 -12.48
C TYR A 195 -7.23 -0.11 -13.90
N GLY A 196 -8.16 -1.02 -14.19
CA GLY A 196 -8.92 -1.03 -15.43
C GLY A 196 -9.24 -2.42 -15.96
N GLU A 197 -9.59 -2.49 -17.24
CA GLU A 197 -10.05 -3.70 -17.92
C GLU A 197 -8.95 -4.41 -18.73
N ASN A 198 -7.78 -3.78 -18.90
CA ASN A 198 -6.65 -4.35 -19.64
C ASN A 198 -5.63 -4.99 -18.68
N PRO A 199 -5.35 -6.30 -18.78
CA PRO A 199 -4.39 -6.99 -17.91
C PRO A 199 -3.01 -6.35 -17.89
N ALA A 200 -2.51 -5.84 -19.03
CA ALA A 200 -1.19 -5.24 -19.12
C ALA A 200 -1.11 -3.91 -18.37
N ASP A 201 -2.16 -3.09 -18.42
CA ASP A 201 -2.21 -1.85 -17.65
C ASP A 201 -2.38 -2.12 -16.15
N VAL A 202 -3.27 -3.06 -15.78
CA VAL A 202 -3.40 -3.49 -14.38
C VAL A 202 -2.06 -3.97 -13.83
N SER A 203 -1.31 -4.81 -14.58
CA SER A 203 0.04 -5.22 -14.21
C SER A 203 0.99 -4.05 -13.98
N ARG A 204 1.07 -3.11 -14.93
CA ARG A 204 2.02 -1.98 -14.87
C ARG A 204 1.80 -1.11 -13.65
N PHE A 205 0.55 -0.72 -13.39
CA PHE A 205 0.20 0.15 -12.28
C PHE A 205 0.32 -0.57 -10.93
N ALA A 206 -0.17 -1.82 -10.84
CA ALA A 206 -0.06 -2.59 -9.61
C ALA A 206 1.40 -2.86 -9.21
N VAL A 207 2.27 -3.21 -10.16
CA VAL A 207 3.71 -3.37 -9.91
C VAL A 207 4.32 -2.06 -9.38
N ALA A 208 3.99 -0.93 -10.01
CA ALA A 208 4.50 0.37 -9.59
C ALA A 208 4.07 0.75 -8.16
N PHE A 209 2.79 0.59 -7.84
CA PHE A 209 2.26 0.82 -6.49
C PHE A 209 2.90 -0.10 -5.45
N ALA A 210 2.97 -1.40 -5.73
CA ALA A 210 3.59 -2.39 -4.84
C ALA A 210 5.06 -2.09 -4.56
N GLN A 211 5.83 -1.69 -5.59
CA GLN A 211 7.22 -1.26 -5.42
C GLN A 211 7.33 0.02 -4.59
N GLY A 212 6.41 0.97 -4.78
CA GLY A 212 6.31 2.17 -3.96
C GLY A 212 6.10 1.82 -2.48
N LEU A 213 5.13 0.98 -2.18
CA LEU A 213 4.83 0.51 -0.81
C LEU A 213 6.04 -0.18 -0.17
N GLN A 214 6.59 -1.17 -0.87
CA GLN A 214 7.67 -2.00 -0.35
C GLN A 214 8.99 -1.23 -0.20
N SER A 215 9.19 -0.13 -0.94
CA SER A 215 10.32 0.78 -0.72
C SER A 215 10.33 1.42 0.67
N GLY A 216 9.14 1.58 1.29
CA GLY A 216 8.97 2.10 2.64
C GLY A 216 8.90 1.02 3.72
N ASN A 217 9.34 -0.22 3.43
CA ASN A 217 9.28 -1.36 4.34
C ASN A 217 7.84 -1.70 4.80
N VAL A 218 6.88 -1.63 3.88
CA VAL A 218 5.51 -2.08 4.06
C VAL A 218 5.23 -3.24 3.12
N LEU A 219 4.78 -4.37 3.65
CA LEU A 219 4.38 -5.55 2.88
C LEU A 219 3.18 -5.19 2.00
N ALA A 220 3.26 -5.45 0.70
CA ALA A 220 2.14 -5.25 -0.22
C ALA A 220 1.45 -6.58 -0.54
N THR A 221 0.15 -6.52 -0.84
CA THR A 221 -0.71 -7.68 -1.06
C THR A 221 -1.41 -7.60 -2.41
N ALA A 222 -1.13 -8.55 -3.30
CA ALA A 222 -1.93 -8.71 -4.51
C ALA A 222 -3.29 -9.35 -4.16
N LYS A 223 -4.39 -8.74 -4.58
CA LYS A 223 -5.75 -9.24 -4.33
C LYS A 223 -6.70 -9.03 -5.52
N HIS A 224 -7.73 -9.85 -5.72
CA HIS A 224 -8.17 -10.96 -4.87
C HIS A 224 -8.05 -12.27 -5.67
N PHE A 225 -7.05 -13.10 -5.37
CA PHE A 225 -6.76 -14.32 -6.14
C PHE A 225 -7.96 -15.30 -6.07
N PRO A 226 -8.43 -15.91 -7.17
CA PRO A 226 -7.79 -16.01 -8.51
C PRO A 226 -8.06 -14.83 -9.47
N GLY A 227 -8.79 -13.81 -9.05
CA GLY A 227 -9.25 -12.68 -9.86
C GLY A 227 -10.76 -12.50 -9.69
N HIS A 228 -11.18 -11.34 -9.18
CA HIS A 228 -12.58 -10.99 -8.89
C HIS A 228 -13.20 -10.05 -9.94
N GLY A 229 -12.42 -9.64 -10.94
CA GLY A 229 -12.81 -8.59 -11.88
C GLY A 229 -13.95 -8.97 -12.83
N ASP A 230 -14.11 -10.25 -13.15
CA ASP A 230 -15.19 -10.76 -14.01
C ASP A 230 -16.26 -11.53 -13.21
N THR A 231 -16.76 -10.90 -12.15
CA THR A 231 -17.91 -11.41 -11.38
C THR A 231 -19.04 -10.39 -11.37
N ALA A 232 -20.28 -10.86 -11.33
CA ALA A 232 -21.48 -10.03 -11.14
C ALA A 232 -22.06 -10.16 -9.72
N VAL A 233 -21.40 -10.93 -8.85
CA VAL A 233 -21.85 -11.19 -7.47
C VAL A 233 -20.79 -10.67 -6.50
N ASP A 234 -21.22 -9.85 -5.57
CA ASP A 234 -20.38 -9.45 -4.44
C ASP A 234 -20.14 -10.64 -3.50
N SER A 235 -18.88 -11.03 -3.31
CA SER A 235 -18.49 -12.14 -2.45
C SER A 235 -18.84 -11.93 -0.97
N HIS A 236 -19.13 -10.70 -0.55
CA HIS A 236 -19.67 -10.42 0.79
C HIS A 236 -21.13 -10.88 0.95
N ARG A 237 -21.84 -11.14 -0.15
CA ARG A 237 -23.29 -11.40 -0.18
C ARG A 237 -23.68 -12.75 -0.76
N GLY A 238 -22.77 -13.41 -1.46
CA GLY A 238 -22.95 -14.73 -2.04
C GLY A 238 -21.61 -15.29 -2.51
N LEU A 239 -21.58 -16.55 -2.97
CA LEU A 239 -20.36 -17.15 -3.52
C LEU A 239 -20.32 -16.93 -5.04
N PRO A 240 -19.44 -16.08 -5.58
CA PRO A 240 -19.27 -15.95 -7.02
C PRO A 240 -18.66 -17.23 -7.58
N ILE A 241 -19.14 -17.61 -8.77
CA ILE A 241 -18.65 -18.79 -9.50
C ILE A 241 -18.12 -18.29 -10.84
N ILE A 242 -16.85 -18.58 -11.13
CA ILE A 242 -16.20 -18.23 -12.39
C ILE A 242 -15.87 -19.48 -13.18
N ASN A 243 -16.67 -19.77 -14.20
CA ASN A 243 -16.52 -20.96 -15.03
C ASN A 243 -15.69 -20.66 -16.30
N PHE A 244 -14.48 -20.16 -16.12
CA PHE A 244 -13.58 -19.84 -17.23
C PHE A 244 -12.57 -20.96 -17.48
N SER A 245 -12.11 -21.07 -18.73
CA SER A 245 -11.04 -22.01 -19.06
C SER A 245 -9.73 -21.59 -18.40
N ARG A 246 -8.85 -22.56 -18.13
CA ARG A 246 -7.50 -22.28 -17.63
C ARG A 246 -6.73 -21.29 -18.52
N ASN A 247 -6.90 -21.40 -19.85
CA ASN A 247 -6.25 -20.48 -20.79
C ASN A 247 -6.75 -19.03 -20.61
N ARG A 248 -8.05 -18.84 -20.32
CA ARG A 248 -8.60 -17.51 -20.00
C ARG A 248 -7.95 -16.95 -18.74
N PHE A 249 -7.92 -17.72 -17.65
CA PHE A 249 -7.22 -17.33 -16.43
C PHE A 249 -5.77 -16.93 -16.68
N ASP A 250 -5.03 -17.74 -17.44
CA ASP A 250 -3.61 -17.46 -17.72
C ASP A 250 -3.38 -16.17 -18.51
N GLN A 251 -4.33 -15.79 -19.36
CA GLN A 251 -4.24 -14.61 -20.23
C GLN A 251 -4.75 -13.32 -19.57
N ILE A 252 -5.74 -13.41 -18.67
CA ILE A 252 -6.41 -12.24 -18.11
C ILE A 252 -6.19 -12.18 -16.61
N GLU A 253 -6.84 -13.04 -15.84
CA GLU A 253 -6.92 -12.90 -14.39
C GLU A 253 -5.57 -13.15 -13.71
N PHE A 254 -4.77 -14.12 -14.16
CA PHE A 254 -3.45 -14.44 -13.60
C PHE A 254 -2.33 -13.54 -14.10
N ALA A 255 -2.51 -12.80 -15.20
CA ALA A 255 -1.44 -12.00 -15.79
C ALA A 255 -0.92 -10.92 -14.83
N PRO A 256 -1.80 -10.16 -14.14
CA PRO A 256 -1.38 -9.24 -13.08
C PRO A 256 -0.71 -9.91 -11.89
N PHE A 257 -1.25 -11.05 -11.40
CA PHE A 257 -0.64 -11.80 -10.30
C PHE A 257 0.78 -12.25 -10.63
N LYS A 258 1.01 -12.84 -11.81
CA LYS A 258 2.34 -13.22 -12.28
C LYS A 258 3.29 -12.02 -12.29
N SER A 259 2.82 -10.88 -12.81
CA SER A 259 3.62 -9.65 -12.92
C SER A 259 4.08 -9.12 -11.55
N VAL A 260 3.18 -9.07 -10.56
CA VAL A 260 3.52 -8.61 -9.21
C VAL A 260 4.35 -9.64 -8.43
N ILE A 261 4.14 -10.94 -8.64
CA ILE A 261 4.98 -12.02 -8.07
C ILE A 261 6.41 -11.93 -8.62
N ASP A 262 6.57 -11.76 -9.93
CA ASP A 262 7.89 -11.62 -10.56
C ASP A 262 8.62 -10.37 -10.06
N ALA A 263 7.87 -9.29 -9.81
CA ALA A 263 8.36 -8.06 -9.18
C ALA A 263 8.66 -8.19 -7.68
N GLY A 264 8.26 -9.30 -7.04
CA GLY A 264 8.53 -9.58 -5.63
C GLY A 264 7.52 -8.97 -4.65
N ILE A 265 6.23 -9.09 -4.95
CA ILE A 265 5.14 -8.81 -4.00
C ILE A 265 5.30 -9.66 -2.73
N GLY A 266 5.01 -9.06 -1.58
CA GLY A 266 5.19 -9.68 -0.28
C GLY A 266 4.11 -10.71 0.09
N SER A 267 2.88 -10.53 -0.38
CA SER A 267 1.77 -11.45 -0.11
C SER A 267 0.72 -11.47 -1.22
N VAL A 268 -0.11 -12.52 -1.20
CA VAL A 268 -1.29 -12.68 -2.07
C VAL A 268 -2.48 -13.00 -1.18
N MET A 269 -3.59 -12.29 -1.40
CA MET A 269 -4.87 -12.55 -0.71
C MET A 269 -5.78 -13.35 -1.62
N ILE A 270 -6.40 -14.39 -1.06
CA ILE A 270 -7.40 -15.21 -1.74
C ILE A 270 -8.79 -14.61 -1.58
N SER A 271 -9.61 -14.74 -2.62
CA SER A 271 -11.03 -14.41 -2.61
C SER A 271 -11.86 -15.64 -2.29
N HIS A 272 -13.08 -15.43 -1.81
CA HIS A 272 -14.10 -16.47 -1.71
C HIS A 272 -14.82 -16.61 -3.05
N ILE A 273 -14.14 -17.24 -4.02
CA ILE A 273 -14.65 -17.47 -5.38
C ILE A 273 -14.40 -18.94 -5.74
N SER A 274 -15.36 -19.57 -6.43
CA SER A 274 -15.25 -20.95 -6.92
C SER A 274 -15.12 -21.03 -8.43
#